data_AF-A0A0W8IR33-F1
#
_entry.id   AF-A0A0W8IR33-F1
#
_cell.length_a   1.000
_cell.length_b   1.000
_cell.length_c   1.000
_cell.angle_alpha   90.00
_cell.angle_beta   90.00
_cell.angle_gamma   90.00
#
_symmetry.space_group_name_H-M   'P 1'
#
loop_
_entity.id
_entity.type
_entity.pdbx_description
1 polymer ?
#
loop_
_entity_poly.entity_id
_entity_poly.type
_entity_poly.pdbx_seq_one_letter_code
_entity_poly.pdbx_strand_id
1 'polypeptide(L)'
;MTRRPSMLDRVAGRLMDLDSPAYGDERERAVFMEASSFGLTTGLYTGLLSALAAAVFGFMLLPVILLVVTILPAAAALWYARRRNVDVQKLAENAGARSTMVSIVVFGAMMVLTFAAMTYTVFTGHPLLPAPRLEVTPGEGFLGGMAQGAVIGGMIGGFAAIVGGILSFRRAHRHPDESDQ
;
A
#
# COMPACT_ATOMS: atom_id res chain seq x y z
N MET A 1 7.28 23.71 24.64
CA MET A 1 7.65 24.37 23.36
C MET A 1 6.58 24.07 22.33
N THR A 2 5.72 25.04 22.04
CA THR A 2 4.57 24.92 21.13
C THR A 2 5.01 25.09 19.67
N ARG A 3 5.18 23.97 18.94
CA ARG A 3 5.40 24.03 17.48
C ARG A 3 4.14 24.57 16.80
N ARG A 4 4.30 25.59 15.95
CA ARG A 4 3.21 26.08 15.09
C ARG A 4 2.77 24.94 14.16
N PRO A 5 1.47 24.61 14.08
CA PRO A 5 0.99 23.54 13.22
C PRO A 5 1.26 23.89 11.75
N SER A 6 1.94 23.00 11.02
CA SER A 6 2.24 23.21 9.61
C SER A 6 0.99 22.88 8.76
N MET A 7 0.89 23.39 7.53
CA MET A 7 -0.29 23.11 6.67
C MET A 7 -0.57 21.61 6.51
N LEU A 8 0.47 20.78 6.43
CA LEU A 8 0.37 19.32 6.38
C LEU A 8 -0.27 18.72 7.65
N ASP A 9 -0.01 19.27 8.84
CA ASP A 9 -0.67 18.80 10.07
C ASP A 9 -2.17 19.08 10.03
N ARG A 10 -2.55 20.23 9.45
CA ARG A 10 -3.95 20.65 9.34
C ARG A 10 -4.71 19.81 8.32
N VAL A 11 -4.07 19.45 7.21
CA VAL A 11 -4.63 18.54 6.21
C VAL A 11 -4.74 17.13 6.77
N ALA A 12 -3.68 16.61 7.40
CA ALA A 12 -3.71 15.29 8.03
C ALA A 12 -4.79 15.20 9.12
N GLY A 13 -4.92 16.23 9.96
CA GLY A 13 -5.97 16.31 10.97
C GLY A 13 -7.38 16.28 10.38
N ARG A 14 -7.62 17.01 9.28
CA ARG A 14 -8.92 16.98 8.57
C ARG A 14 -9.20 15.66 7.86
N LEU A 15 -8.17 15.00 7.33
CA LEU A 15 -8.34 13.77 6.56
C LEU A 15 -8.53 12.55 7.47
N MET A 16 -7.90 12.55 8.65
CA MET A 16 -7.87 11.39 9.55
C MET A 16 -8.95 11.42 10.64
N ASP A 17 -9.55 12.58 10.93
CA ASP A 17 -10.62 12.78 11.93
C ASP A 17 -10.42 11.96 13.22
N LEU A 18 -9.23 12.08 13.80
CA LEU A 18 -8.78 11.22 14.91
C LEU A 18 -9.49 11.52 16.25
N ASP A 19 -10.26 12.61 16.31
CA ASP A 19 -11.09 12.97 17.45
C ASP A 19 -12.51 12.37 17.35
N SER A 20 -12.75 11.53 16.33
CA SER A 20 -14.03 10.81 16.14
C SER A 20 -14.29 9.78 17.25
N PRO A 21 -15.55 9.62 17.71
CA PRO A 21 -15.96 8.58 18.66
C PRO A 21 -15.57 7.16 18.25
N ALA A 22 -15.32 6.92 16.95
CA ALA A 22 -14.86 5.64 16.41
C ALA A 22 -13.50 5.17 16.98
N TYR A 23 -12.72 6.07 17.58
CA TYR A 23 -11.46 5.73 18.25
C TYR A 23 -11.58 5.65 19.79
N GLY A 24 -12.80 5.79 20.33
CA GLY A 24 -13.06 5.84 21.77
C GLY A 24 -13.01 4.48 22.47
N ASP A 25 -13.36 3.39 21.78
CA ASP A 25 -13.21 2.03 22.32
C ASP A 25 -11.78 1.51 22.10
N GLU A 26 -11.09 1.20 23.20
CA GLU A 26 -9.74 0.64 23.18
C GLU A 26 -9.67 -0.69 22.43
N ARG A 27 -10.72 -1.51 22.49
CA ARG A 27 -10.77 -2.81 21.81
C ARG A 27 -10.88 -2.63 20.30
N GLU A 28 -11.78 -1.78 19.84
CA GLU A 28 -11.96 -1.50 18.40
C GLU A 28 -10.69 -0.88 17.81
N ARG A 29 -10.07 0.04 18.56
CA ARG A 29 -8.79 0.64 18.18
C ARG A 29 -7.67 -0.39 18.06
N ALA A 30 -7.58 -1.36 18.97
CA ALA A 30 -6.56 -2.41 18.90
C ALA A 30 -6.72 -3.28 17.64
N VAL A 31 -7.95 -3.73 17.36
CA VAL A 31 -8.26 -4.53 16.16
C VAL A 31 -7.99 -3.75 14.88
N PHE A 32 -8.37 -2.47 14.84
CA PHE A 32 -8.12 -1.62 13.67
C PHE A 32 -6.62 -1.42 13.41
N MET A 33 -5.82 -1.24 14.46
CA MET A 33 -4.37 -1.10 14.35
C MET A 33 -3.71 -2.41 13.88
N GLU A 34 -4.19 -3.57 14.35
CA GLU A 34 -3.73 -4.87 13.89
C GLU A 34 -4.06 -5.08 12.40
N ALA A 35 -5.31 -4.84 11.99
CA ALA A 35 -5.75 -4.94 10.60
C ALA A 35 -4.98 -3.99 9.68
N SER A 36 -4.76 -2.75 10.12
CA SER A 36 -3.98 -1.75 9.38
C SER A 36 -2.52 -2.18 9.23
N SER A 37 -1.92 -2.75 10.27
CA SER A 37 -0.56 -3.27 10.24
C SER A 37 -0.43 -4.47 9.29
N PHE A 38 -1.39 -5.38 9.31
CA PHE A 38 -1.47 -6.49 8.35
C PHE A 38 -1.60 -5.98 6.91
N GLY A 39 -2.47 -5.00 6.66
CA GLY A 39 -2.66 -4.39 5.35
C GLY A 39 -1.40 -3.70 4.82
N LEU A 40 -0.73 -2.90 5.66
CA LEU A 40 0.53 -2.25 5.31
C LEU A 40 1.64 -3.26 5.01
N THR A 41 1.74 -4.33 5.80
CA THR A 41 2.75 -5.38 5.61
C THR A 41 2.49 -6.16 4.32
N THR A 42 1.24 -6.50 4.04
CA THR A 42 0.82 -7.18 2.81
C THR A 42 1.07 -6.30 1.59
N GLY A 43 0.75 -5.00 1.68
CA GLY A 43 1.02 -4.02 0.64
C GLY A 43 2.52 -3.86 0.35
N LEU A 44 3.35 -3.85 1.40
CA LEU A 44 4.81 -3.80 1.28
C LEU A 44 5.34 -4.99 0.47
N TYR A 45 4.98 -6.22 0.84
CA TYR A 45 5.45 -7.42 0.14
C TYR A 45 4.91 -7.51 -1.29
N THR A 46 3.65 -7.14 -1.51
CA THR A 46 3.05 -7.12 -2.85
C THR A 46 3.77 -6.11 -3.76
N GLY A 47 4.10 -4.94 -3.23
CA GLY A 47 4.85 -3.90 -3.93
C GLY A 47 6.27 -4.33 -4.30
N LEU A 48 6.99 -4.95 -3.36
CA LEU A 48 8.32 -5.52 -3.61
C LEU A 48 8.29 -6.62 -4.68
N LEU A 49 7.33 -7.54 -4.59
CA LEU A 49 7.17 -8.61 -5.57
C LEU A 49 6.86 -8.06 -6.95
N SER A 50 5.97 -7.06 -7.04
CA SER A 50 5.61 -6.41 -8.31
C SER A 50 6.79 -5.68 -8.93
N ALA A 51 7.61 -5.01 -8.12
CA ALA A 51 8.82 -4.34 -8.60
C ALA A 51 9.85 -5.34 -9.15
N LEU A 52 10.08 -6.44 -8.43
CA LEU A 52 10.96 -7.51 -8.89
C LEU A 52 10.45 -8.11 -10.20
N ALA A 53 9.16 -8.46 -10.28
CA ALA A 53 8.55 -9.01 -11.49
C ALA A 53 8.73 -8.06 -12.68
N ALA A 54 8.45 -6.77 -12.50
CA ALA A 54 8.65 -5.76 -13.54
C ALA A 54 10.12 -5.68 -14.00
N ALA A 55 11.08 -5.77 -13.07
CA ALA A 55 12.50 -5.73 -13.39
C ALA A 55 12.95 -6.97 -14.17
N VAL A 56 12.44 -8.16 -13.81
CA VAL A 56 12.74 -9.43 -14.50
C VAL A 56 12.27 -9.41 -15.96
N PHE A 57 11.14 -8.78 -16.25
CA PHE A 57 10.64 -8.57 -17.62
C PHE A 57 11.34 -7.41 -18.37
N GLY A 58 12.30 -6.73 -17.74
CA GLY A 58 13.08 -5.66 -18.37
C GLY A 58 12.44 -4.27 -18.37
N PHE A 59 11.36 -4.07 -17.63
CA PHE A 59 10.85 -2.71 -17.43
C PHE A 59 11.81 -1.96 -16.52
N MET A 60 12.48 -0.92 -17.01
CA MET A 60 13.49 -0.20 -16.23
C MET A 60 12.91 0.81 -15.25
N LEU A 61 11.86 1.53 -15.69
CA LEU A 61 11.31 2.64 -14.92
C LEU A 61 10.18 2.19 -13.97
N LEU A 62 9.43 1.16 -14.35
CA LEU A 62 8.30 0.64 -13.58
C LEU A 62 8.70 0.08 -12.19
N PRO A 63 9.79 -0.71 -12.03
CA PRO A 63 10.24 -1.17 -10.72
C PRO A 63 10.57 0.00 -9.78
N VAL A 64 11.20 1.05 -10.31
CA VAL A 64 11.56 2.24 -9.51
C VAL A 64 10.30 2.93 -8.99
N ILE A 65 9.31 3.16 -9.86
CA ILE A 65 8.02 3.74 -9.45
C ILE A 65 7.35 2.86 -8.39
N LEU A 66 7.29 1.55 -8.63
CA LEU A 66 6.65 0.62 -7.70
C LEU A 66 7.34 0.64 -6.34
N LEU A 67 8.68 0.62 -6.28
CA LEU A 67 9.42 0.72 -5.02
C LEU A 67 9.13 2.04 -4.29
N VAL A 68 9.11 3.17 -4.99
CA VAL A 68 8.80 4.48 -4.39
C VAL A 68 7.39 4.50 -3.79
N VAL A 69 6.39 4.04 -4.55
CA VAL A 69 4.98 3.99 -4.09
C VAL A 69 4.84 3.02 -2.92
N THR A 70 5.55 1.90 -2.94
CA THR A 70 5.54 0.87 -1.90
C THR A 70 6.08 1.39 -0.55
N ILE A 71 7.10 2.25 -0.59
CA ILE A 71 7.73 2.82 0.62
C ILE A 71 6.90 4.00 1.18
N LEU A 72 6.06 4.63 0.36
CA LEU A 72 5.35 5.86 0.70
C LEU A 72 4.49 5.77 1.97
N PRO A 73 3.66 4.72 2.20
CA PRO A 73 2.85 4.62 3.41
C PRO A 73 3.70 4.49 4.68
N ALA A 74 4.79 3.71 4.62
CA ALA A 74 5.71 3.54 5.74
C ALA A 74 6.46 4.86 6.06
N ALA A 75 6.89 5.58 5.03
CA ALA A 75 7.52 6.89 5.18
C ALA A 75 6.55 7.92 5.78
N ALA A 76 5.29 7.93 5.33
CA ALA A 76 4.24 8.79 5.87
C ALA A 76 3.94 8.47 7.35
N ALA A 77 3.83 7.18 7.70
CA ALA A 77 3.63 6.74 9.08
C ALA A 77 4.80 7.16 10.00
N LEU A 78 6.05 6.96 9.55
CA LEU A 78 7.25 7.36 10.28
C LEU A 78 7.32 8.88 10.47
N TRP A 79 7.04 9.64 9.42
CA TRP A 79 6.99 11.10 9.47
C TRP A 79 5.93 11.58 10.49
N TYR A 80 4.75 10.98 10.46
CA TYR A 80 3.63 11.33 11.34
C TYR A 80 3.93 11.00 12.81
N ALA A 81 4.51 9.83 13.08
CA ALA A 81 4.93 9.39 14.41
C ALA A 81 6.03 10.29 14.99
N ARG A 82 7.06 10.62 14.19
CA ARG A 82 8.14 11.53 14.59
C ARG A 82 7.63 12.92 14.93
N ARG A 83 6.63 13.43 14.21
CA ARG A 83 6.01 14.74 14.54
C ARG A 83 5.31 14.75 15.89
N ARG A 84 4.88 13.59 16.38
CA ARG A 84 4.26 13.41 17.70
C ARG A 84 5.24 12.96 18.77
N ASN A 85 6.55 13.06 18.51
CA ASN A 85 7.62 12.64 19.40
C ASN A 85 7.54 11.15 19.81
N VAL A 86 6.94 10.32 18.96
CA VAL A 86 6.95 8.87 19.14
C VAL A 86 8.29 8.35 18.64
N ASP A 87 9.04 7.70 19.52
CA ASP A 87 10.33 7.10 19.22
C ASP A 87 10.12 5.72 18.58
N VAL A 88 10.03 5.72 17.24
CA VAL A 88 9.82 4.50 16.45
C VAL A 88 11.01 3.55 16.53
N GLN A 89 12.22 4.04 16.82
CA GLN A 89 13.41 3.19 16.97
C GLN A 89 13.34 2.37 18.25
N LYS A 90 12.99 2.99 19.38
CA LYS A 90 12.76 2.27 20.64
C LYS A 90 11.63 1.25 20.54
N LEU A 91 10.57 1.57 19.79
CA LEU A 91 9.49 0.62 19.51
C LEU A 91 10.00 -0.60 18.73
N ALA A 92 10.87 -0.39 17.74
CA ALA A 92 11.47 -1.46 16.96
C ALA A 92 12.48 -2.31 17.76
N GLU A 93 13.20 -1.70 18.72
CA GLU A 93 14.10 -2.40 19.64
C GLU A 93 13.34 -3.33 20.59
N ASN A 94 12.15 -2.90 21.04
CA ASN A 94 11.26 -3.71 21.88
C ASN A 94 10.47 -4.75 21.07
N ALA A 95 10.34 -4.56 19.75
CA ALA A 95 9.76 -5.56 18.87
C ALA A 95 10.75 -6.74 18.74
N GLY A 96 10.24 -7.97 18.88
CA GLY A 96 11.09 -9.16 18.94
C GLY A 96 12.12 -9.21 17.80
N ALA A 97 13.40 -9.30 18.16
CA ALA A 97 14.53 -9.19 17.24
C ALA A 97 14.42 -10.09 16.00
N ARG A 98 13.82 -11.28 16.14
CA ARG A 98 13.60 -12.23 15.06
C ARG A 98 12.63 -11.69 13.99
N SER A 99 11.54 -11.05 14.40
CA SER A 99 10.54 -10.49 13.46
C SER A 99 11.13 -9.32 12.67
N THR A 100 11.80 -8.40 13.37
CA THR A 100 12.47 -7.25 12.75
C THR A 100 13.56 -7.71 11.79
N MET A 101 14.37 -8.70 12.17
CA MET A 101 15.41 -9.28 11.32
C MET A 101 14.82 -9.93 10.06
N VAL A 102 13.75 -10.72 10.17
CA VAL A 102 13.09 -11.33 9.01
C VAL A 102 12.61 -10.27 8.03
N SER A 103 11.94 -9.22 8.51
CA SER A 103 11.47 -8.14 7.65
C SER A 103 12.62 -7.40 6.94
N ILE A 104 13.73 -7.13 7.65
CA ILE A 104 14.92 -6.51 7.07
C ILE A 104 15.54 -7.41 5.99
N VAL A 105 15.68 -8.71 6.26
CA VAL A 105 16.26 -9.68 5.34
C VAL A 105 15.40 -9.82 4.09
N VAL A 106 14.08 -9.97 4.24
CA VAL A 106 13.17 -10.10 3.10
C VAL A 106 13.17 -8.83 2.25
N PHE A 107 13.06 -7.66 2.88
CA PHE A 107 13.11 -6.37 2.18
C PHE A 107 14.45 -6.20 1.44
N GLY A 108 15.57 -6.43 2.13
CA GLY A 108 16.91 -6.30 1.58
C GLY A 108 17.14 -7.27 0.41
N ALA A 109 16.77 -8.53 0.57
CA ALA A 109 16.90 -9.55 -0.47
C ALA A 109 16.08 -9.19 -1.71
N MET A 110 14.80 -8.82 -1.55
CA MET A 110 13.94 -8.42 -2.67
C MET A 110 14.48 -7.18 -3.40
N MET A 111 14.99 -6.20 -2.65
CA MET A 111 15.57 -4.98 -3.22
C MET A 111 16.84 -5.29 -4.00
N VAL A 112 17.75 -6.09 -3.44
CA VAL A 112 18.97 -6.55 -4.12
C VAL A 112 18.64 -7.33 -5.39
N LEU A 113 17.70 -8.27 -5.34
CA LEU A 113 17.27 -9.04 -6.51
C LEU A 113 16.67 -8.14 -7.59
N THR A 114 15.87 -7.14 -7.21
CA THR A 114 15.28 -6.19 -8.15
C THR A 114 16.35 -5.39 -8.87
N PHE A 115 17.29 -4.81 -8.12
CA PHE A 115 18.40 -4.06 -8.72
C PHE A 115 19.32 -4.97 -9.53
N ALA A 116 19.59 -6.20 -9.09
CA ALA A 116 20.38 -7.15 -9.86
C ALA A 116 19.74 -7.48 -11.22
N ALA A 117 18.43 -7.69 -11.27
CA ALA A 117 17.69 -7.91 -12.51
C ALA A 117 17.76 -6.69 -13.44
N MET A 118 17.61 -5.48 -12.89
CA MET A 118 17.78 -4.24 -13.66
C MET A 118 19.21 -4.11 -14.20
N THR A 119 20.21 -4.30 -13.35
CA THR A 119 21.63 -4.25 -13.70
C THR A 119 21.96 -5.24 -14.81
N TYR A 120 21.48 -6.48 -14.71
CA TYR A 120 21.63 -7.47 -15.77
C TYR A 120 21.08 -6.97 -17.11
N THR A 121 19.87 -6.40 -17.11
CA THR A 121 19.23 -5.88 -18.32
C THR A 121 20.00 -4.70 -18.91
N VAL A 122 20.57 -3.83 -18.06
CA VAL A 122 21.41 -2.69 -18.51
C VAL A 122 22.68 -3.20 -19.22
N PHE A 123 23.35 -4.21 -18.66
CA PHE A 123 24.63 -4.67 -19.18
C PHE A 123 24.52 -5.63 -20.37
N THR A 124 23.49 -6.47 -20.40
CA THR A 124 23.31 -7.47 -21.46
C THR A 124 22.47 -6.95 -22.63
N GLY A 125 21.71 -5.85 -22.42
CA GLY A 125 20.77 -5.32 -23.42
C GLY A 125 19.51 -6.15 -23.60
N HIS A 126 19.34 -7.24 -22.83
CA HIS A 126 18.19 -8.14 -22.90
C HIS A 126 17.65 -8.43 -21.50
N PRO A 127 16.31 -8.55 -21.33
CA PRO A 127 15.73 -8.88 -20.03
C PRO A 127 16.03 -10.33 -19.63
N LEU A 128 15.88 -10.63 -18.33
CA LEU A 128 16.00 -12.00 -17.82
C LEU A 128 14.91 -12.92 -18.38
N LEU A 129 13.68 -12.40 -18.44
CA LEU A 129 12.56 -13.07 -19.11
C LEU A 129 12.02 -12.17 -20.22
N PRO A 130 11.67 -12.74 -21.39
CA PRO A 130 11.04 -11.95 -22.43
C PRO A 130 9.70 -11.42 -21.92
N ALA A 131 9.51 -10.10 -21.99
CA ALA A 131 8.23 -9.50 -21.68
C ALA A 131 7.16 -10.07 -22.63
N PRO A 132 6.02 -10.57 -22.11
CA PRO A 132 4.93 -10.98 -22.98
C PRO A 132 4.45 -9.76 -23.76
N ARG A 133 4.52 -9.82 -25.09
CA ARG A 133 3.92 -8.82 -25.96
C ARG A 133 2.41 -9.05 -25.93
N LEU A 134 1.72 -8.32 -25.06
CA LEU A 134 0.26 -8.28 -25.04
C LEU A 134 -0.20 -7.35 -26.16
N GLU A 135 -0.24 -7.85 -27.40
CA GLU A 135 -1.06 -7.21 -28.43
C GLU A 135 -2.52 -7.46 -28.06
N VAL A 136 -3.12 -6.46 -27.43
CA VAL A 136 -4.56 -6.47 -27.11
C VAL A 136 -5.31 -6.10 -28.39
N THR A 137 -5.40 -7.07 -29.30
CA THR A 137 -6.33 -6.98 -30.43
C THR A 137 -7.72 -7.33 -29.90
N PRO A 138 -8.71 -6.43 -29.96
CA PRO A 138 -10.05 -6.71 -29.46
C PRO A 138 -10.63 -7.96 -30.11
N GLY A 139 -10.93 -8.99 -29.31
CA GLY A 139 -11.56 -10.23 -29.78
C GLY A 139 -10.63 -11.35 -30.25
N GLU A 140 -9.29 -11.18 -30.21
CA GLU A 140 -8.35 -12.24 -30.62
C GLU A 140 -7.48 -12.74 -29.46
N GLY A 141 -7.42 -14.07 -29.32
CA GLY A 141 -6.52 -14.77 -28.40
C GLY A 141 -6.96 -14.76 -26.92
N PHE A 142 -6.63 -15.85 -26.22
CA PHE A 142 -6.93 -16.02 -24.78
C PHE A 142 -6.30 -14.91 -23.91
N LEU A 143 -5.06 -14.51 -24.21
CA LEU A 143 -4.34 -13.47 -23.45
C LEU A 143 -4.89 -12.06 -23.71
N GLY A 144 -5.30 -11.75 -24.95
CA GLY A 144 -5.94 -10.48 -25.29
C GLY A 144 -7.30 -10.33 -24.59
N GLY A 145 -8.11 -11.39 -24.61
CA GLY A 145 -9.37 -11.45 -23.87
C GLY A 145 -9.19 -11.33 -22.35
N MET A 146 -8.15 -11.95 -21.78
CA MET A 146 -7.83 -11.83 -20.35
C MET A 146 -7.40 -10.41 -19.98
N ALA A 147 -6.54 -9.77 -20.79
CA ALA A 147 -6.10 -8.39 -20.55
C ALA A 147 -7.28 -7.41 -20.62
N GLN A 148 -8.12 -7.53 -21.64
CA GLN A 148 -9.33 -6.71 -21.79
C GLN A 148 -10.31 -6.93 -20.63
N GLY A 149 -10.52 -8.20 -20.24
CA GLY A 149 -11.35 -8.56 -19.08
C GLY A 149 -10.82 -8.00 -17.77
N ALA A 150 -9.50 -8.01 -17.55
CA ALA A 150 -8.88 -7.44 -16.37
C ALA A 150 -9.05 -5.91 -16.29
N VAL A 151 -8.92 -5.20 -17.41
CA VAL A 151 -9.13 -3.73 -17.46
C VAL A 151 -10.59 -3.38 -17.18
N ILE A 152 -11.53 -4.04 -17.87
CA ILE A 152 -12.97 -3.77 -17.72
C ILE A 152 -13.43 -4.17 -16.31
N GLY A 153 -13.04 -5.37 -15.85
CA GLY A 153 -13.36 -5.88 -14.52
C GLY A 153 -12.78 -4.98 -13.42
N GLY A 154 -11.55 -4.50 -13.59
CA GLY A 154 -10.93 -3.55 -12.68
C GLY A 154 -11.68 -2.23 -12.59
N MET A 155 -12.12 -1.66 -13.73
CA MET A 155 -12.93 -0.45 -13.74
C MET A 155 -14.29 -0.64 -13.04
N ILE A 156 -15.01 -1.72 -13.37
CA ILE A 156 -16.33 -2.00 -12.79
C ILE A 156 -16.20 -2.28 -11.29
N GLY A 157 -15.26 -3.12 -10.89
CA GLY A 157 -15.01 -3.46 -9.49
C GLY A 157 -14.59 -2.24 -8.68
N GLY A 158 -13.70 -1.40 -9.22
CA GLY A 158 -13.29 -0.14 -8.59
C GLY A 158 -14.46 0.82 -8.41
N PHE A 159 -15.29 0.99 -9.44
CA PHE A 159 -16.48 1.84 -9.35
C PHE A 159 -17.49 1.30 -8.32
N ALA A 160 -17.75 -0.01 -8.32
CA ALA A 160 -18.64 -0.65 -7.36
C ALA A 160 -18.14 -0.51 -5.91
N ALA A 161 -16.82 -0.60 -5.68
CA ALA A 161 -16.23 -0.39 -4.36
C ALA A 161 -16.44 1.06 -3.87
N ILE A 162 -16.23 2.05 -4.74
CA ILE A 162 -16.46 3.46 -4.40
C ILE A 162 -17.94 3.70 -4.07
N VAL A 163 -18.85 3.27 -4.95
CA VAL A 163 -20.29 3.45 -4.75
C VAL A 163 -20.77 2.71 -3.51
N GLY A 164 -20.31 1.46 -3.30
CA GLY A 164 -20.61 0.66 -2.12
C GLY A 164 -20.17 1.36 -0.83
N GLY A 165 -18.96 1.91 -0.80
CA GLY A 165 -18.45 2.68 0.34
C GLY A 165 -19.26 3.96 0.62
N ILE A 166 -19.68 4.68 -0.42
CA ILE A 166 -20.56 5.86 -0.26
C ILE A 166 -21.94 5.44 0.26
N LEU A 167 -22.52 4.35 -0.28
CA LEU A 167 -23.84 3.89 0.13
C LEU A 167 -23.83 3.32 1.55
N SER A 168 -22.80 2.58 1.96
CA SER A 168 -22.67 2.09 3.34
C SER A 168 -22.56 3.25 4.33
N PHE A 169 -21.78 4.28 3.99
CA PHE A 169 -21.68 5.51 4.78
C PHE A 169 -23.04 6.22 4.92
N ARG A 170 -23.79 6.36 3.82
CA ARG A 170 -25.13 6.97 3.84
C ARG A 170 -26.17 6.14 4.59
N ARG A 171 -26.06 4.80 4.60
CA ARG A 171 -26.96 3.92 5.35
C ARG A 171 -26.67 3.98 6.85
N ALA A 172 -25.41 4.00 7.25
CA ALA A 172 -25.01 4.11 8.65
C ALA A 172 -25.53 5.41 9.30
N HIS A 173 -25.57 6.51 8.54
CA HIS A 173 -26.08 7.80 9.02
C HIS A 173 -27.61 7.98 8.90
N ARG A 174 -28.37 6.97 8.45
CA ARG A 174 -29.84 7.05 8.36
C ARG A 174 -30.59 6.42 9.54
N HIS A 175 -29.92 5.67 10.42
CA HIS A 175 -30.54 5.06 11.60
C HIS A 175 -30.04 5.57 12.98
N PRO A 176 -30.02 6.88 13.29
CA PRO A 176 -29.79 7.32 14.68
C PRO A 176 -31.03 7.31 15.61
N ASP A 177 -32.27 7.25 15.09
CA ASP A 177 -33.45 7.69 15.86
C ASP A 177 -34.46 6.60 16.30
N GLU A 178 -34.13 5.30 16.30
CA GLU A 178 -35.12 4.24 16.62
C GLU A 178 -34.84 3.41 17.90
N SER A 179 -33.89 3.78 18.76
CA SER A 179 -33.57 3.00 19.97
C SER A 179 -33.74 3.69 21.33
N ASP A 180 -34.45 4.83 21.40
CA ASP A 180 -34.84 5.48 22.67
C ASP A 180 -36.36 5.68 22.76
N GLN A 181 -37.12 4.58 22.78
CA GLN A 181 -38.51 4.53 23.29
C GLN A 181 -38.66 3.42 24.32
#